data_AF-A0A936DGT1-F1
#
_entry.id   AF-A0A936DGT1-F1
#
_cell.length_a   1.000
_cell.length_b   1.000
_cell.length_c   1.000
_cell.angle_alpha   90.00
_cell.angle_beta   90.00
_cell.angle_gamma   90.00
#
_symmetry.space_group_name_H-M   'P 1'
#
loop_
_entity.id
_entity.type
_entity.pdbx_description
1 polymer ?
#
loop_
_entity_poly.entity_id
_entity_poly.type
_entity_poly.pdbx_seq_one_letter_code
_entity_poly.pdbx_strand_id
1 'polypeptide(L)'
;MRIFTGVRPVAKLGLWSWMCGAVLSAGCIITTGGSNDDTGGTETASDTQTTNPLTTSDASGQMTSADSGDDTAGSTTDGPIGECSSNIIVDGGFEGGTPSATWTESSTNFNTPICDATCTEDPGAGPYAGDWYAWYGGSDGALEEAAVSQSVTIDGETAYLSFRFSINDSGGTGGDVFVAQIDDTVVFMVTDLDTGFEGYTPVSLDVSDFADGMEHTVTFSAAITGDGLTNFFLDQIELVGCTAGSDSSGSGLDSSGGSSGDSGSGTTDGSSSSDGGSSSSGGSSGGSGSGSSSGTM
;
A
#
# COMPACT_ATOMS: atom_id res chain seq x y z
N MET A 1 16.87 14.41 -2.05
CA MET A 1 16.60 13.75 -3.33
C MET A 1 15.67 12.57 -3.02
N ARG A 2 14.35 12.80 -3.07
CA ARG A 2 13.34 11.77 -2.78
C ARG A 2 13.08 11.02 -4.08
N ILE A 3 13.43 9.73 -4.10
CA ILE A 3 13.13 8.84 -5.22
C ILE A 3 11.73 8.29 -4.96
N PHE A 4 10.73 8.83 -5.64
CA PHE A 4 9.44 8.17 -5.78
C PHE A 4 9.65 7.04 -6.79
N THR A 5 9.71 5.79 -6.32
CA THR A 5 9.62 4.61 -7.19
C THR A 5 8.20 4.55 -7.71
N GLY A 6 8.05 4.74 -9.02
CA GLY A 6 6.77 4.80 -9.69
C GLY A 6 6.00 3.50 -9.53
N VAL A 7 4.82 3.60 -8.91
CA VAL A 7 3.77 2.60 -8.96
C VAL A 7 3.42 2.40 -10.43
N ARG A 8 3.68 1.19 -10.96
CA ARG A 8 3.25 0.86 -12.32
C ARG A 8 1.72 0.68 -12.29
N PRO A 9 0.98 1.22 -13.29
CA PRO A 9 -0.44 0.93 -13.40
C PRO A 9 -0.62 -0.57 -13.63
N VAL A 10 -1.30 -1.23 -12.69
CA VAL A 10 -1.69 -2.63 -12.80
C VAL A 10 -2.61 -2.76 -14.01
N ALA A 11 -2.16 -3.48 -15.03
CA ALA A 11 -3.06 -3.89 -16.10
C ALA A 11 -4.12 -4.79 -15.48
N LYS A 12 -5.40 -4.42 -15.62
CA LYS A 12 -6.56 -5.28 -15.35
C LYS A 12 -6.46 -6.54 -16.24
N LEU A 13 -5.68 -7.52 -15.80
CA LEU A 13 -5.80 -8.90 -16.26
C LEU A 13 -7.04 -9.46 -15.57
N GLY A 14 -7.94 -9.98 -16.39
CA GLY A 14 -9.32 -10.23 -16.02
C GLY A 14 -9.49 -11.24 -14.88
N LEU A 15 -10.45 -10.93 -14.02
CA LEU A 15 -11.41 -11.87 -13.42
C LEU A 15 -10.81 -13.19 -12.98
N TRP A 16 -10.12 -13.19 -11.83
CA TRP A 16 -10.06 -14.37 -10.98
C TRP A 16 -11.22 -14.26 -10.00
N SER A 17 -12.40 -14.60 -10.51
CA SER A 17 -13.57 -14.81 -9.67
C SER A 17 -13.35 -16.09 -8.89
N TRP A 18 -13.29 -15.95 -7.57
CA TRP A 18 -13.47 -17.00 -6.56
C TRP A 18 -14.27 -18.22 -7.08
N MET A 19 -13.62 -19.38 -7.13
CA MET A 19 -14.31 -20.67 -7.01
C MET A 19 -14.11 -21.21 -5.61
N CYS A 20 -14.91 -20.69 -4.67
CA CYS A 20 -15.33 -21.51 -3.54
C CYS A 20 -16.46 -22.42 -4.04
N GLY A 21 -16.16 -23.69 -4.34
CA GLY A 21 -17.21 -24.64 -4.72
C GLY A 21 -16.76 -25.90 -5.46
N ALA A 22 -16.72 -26.99 -4.71
CA ALA A 22 -16.95 -28.38 -5.13
C ALA A 22 -15.85 -29.10 -5.92
N VAL A 23 -15.18 -29.99 -5.18
CA VAL A 23 -14.71 -31.30 -5.61
C VAL A 23 -15.67 -31.92 -6.64
N LEU A 24 -15.21 -32.12 -7.88
CA LEU A 24 -15.66 -33.20 -8.76
C LEU A 24 -14.62 -33.42 -9.89
N SER A 25 -13.87 -34.51 -9.72
CA SER A 25 -13.25 -35.37 -10.74
C SER A 25 -13.73 -35.17 -12.19
N ALA A 26 -12.82 -34.83 -13.10
CA ALA A 26 -12.56 -35.58 -14.34
C ALA A 26 -11.35 -34.97 -15.09
N GLY A 27 -10.41 -35.84 -15.48
CA GLY A 27 -9.13 -35.46 -16.05
C GLY A 27 -9.18 -34.77 -17.41
N CYS A 28 -8.14 -33.99 -17.67
CA CYS A 28 -7.70 -33.64 -19.00
C CYS A 28 -6.18 -33.90 -19.07
N ILE A 29 -5.81 -34.93 -19.82
CA ILE A 29 -4.44 -35.28 -20.18
C ILE A 29 -4.03 -34.36 -21.34
N ILE A 30 -3.01 -33.52 -21.15
CA ILE A 30 -2.26 -32.95 -22.28
C ILE A 30 -0.87 -33.55 -22.26
N THR A 31 -0.68 -34.50 -23.18
CA THR A 31 0.63 -35.04 -23.57
C THR A 31 1.24 -34.10 -24.60
N THR A 32 2.39 -33.51 -24.29
CA THR A 32 3.34 -33.03 -25.31
C THR A 32 4.70 -33.63 -25.02
N GLY A 33 5.09 -34.62 -25.83
CA GLY A 33 6.44 -35.16 -25.88
C GLY A 33 7.34 -34.32 -26.79
N GLY A 34 8.65 -34.40 -26.55
CA GLY A 34 9.67 -33.85 -27.45
C GLY A 34 11.04 -33.73 -26.79
N SER A 35 11.78 -34.85 -26.77
CA SER A 35 13.17 -35.01 -26.30
C SER A 35 14.22 -34.27 -27.15
N ASN A 36 15.34 -33.84 -26.54
CA ASN A 36 16.71 -34.39 -26.75
C ASN A 36 17.82 -33.52 -26.13
N ASP A 37 18.60 -34.16 -25.25
CA ASP A 37 20.07 -34.25 -25.10
C ASP A 37 20.99 -33.16 -25.70
N ASP A 38 21.90 -32.60 -24.87
CA ASP A 38 23.38 -32.81 -24.93
C ASP A 38 24.11 -31.95 -23.87
N THR A 39 24.66 -32.57 -22.82
CA THR A 39 26.10 -32.86 -22.56
C THR A 39 27.05 -31.69 -22.23
N GLY A 40 27.43 -31.63 -20.94
CA GLY A 40 28.84 -31.70 -20.51
C GLY A 40 29.59 -30.38 -20.24
N GLY A 41 30.13 -30.24 -19.02
CA GLY A 41 31.23 -29.30 -18.81
C GLY A 41 31.60 -28.87 -17.39
N THR A 42 32.09 -29.82 -16.58
CA THR A 42 33.19 -29.69 -15.60
C THR A 42 33.12 -28.69 -14.45
N GLU A 43 33.13 -29.26 -13.25
CA GLU A 43 33.45 -28.65 -11.96
C GLU A 43 34.91 -28.19 -11.86
N THR A 44 35.14 -27.12 -11.10
CA THR A 44 36.39 -26.94 -10.35
C THR A 44 36.10 -26.12 -9.09
N ALA A 45 36.10 -26.78 -7.94
CA ALA A 45 36.17 -26.15 -6.62
C ALA A 45 37.61 -25.73 -6.31
N SER A 46 37.81 -24.59 -5.65
CA SER A 46 38.84 -24.46 -4.61
C SER A 46 38.57 -23.27 -3.70
N ASP A 47 38.35 -23.63 -2.46
CA ASP A 47 38.32 -22.89 -1.19
C ASP A 47 39.51 -21.96 -0.97
N THR A 48 39.32 -20.83 -0.27
CA THR A 48 40.16 -20.41 0.88
C THR A 48 39.46 -19.29 1.68
N GLN A 49 38.94 -19.69 2.83
CA GLN A 49 38.61 -18.88 4.00
C GLN A 49 39.81 -18.04 4.50
N THR A 50 39.64 -16.74 4.79
CA THR A 50 40.43 -16.06 5.84
C THR A 50 39.63 -14.93 6.49
N THR A 51 39.58 -15.02 7.81
CA THR A 51 38.99 -14.16 8.83
C THR A 51 39.48 -12.70 8.82
N ASN A 52 38.58 -11.75 9.13
CA ASN A 52 38.90 -10.75 10.16
C ASN A 52 37.63 -10.08 10.74
N PRO A 53 37.49 -10.00 12.09
CA PRO A 53 36.43 -9.25 12.74
C PRO A 53 36.84 -7.78 12.89
N LEU A 54 35.92 -6.86 12.60
CA LEU A 54 36.11 -5.45 12.95
C LEU A 54 35.08 -5.03 13.99
N THR A 55 35.53 -5.01 15.24
CA THR A 55 34.92 -4.32 16.37
C THR A 55 35.33 -2.85 16.36
N THR A 56 34.36 -1.93 16.36
CA THR A 56 34.48 -0.55 16.87
C THR A 56 33.07 -0.08 17.21
N SER A 57 32.65 -0.18 18.48
CA SER A 57 32.80 0.84 19.53
C SER A 57 31.90 2.06 19.35
N ASP A 58 30.89 2.12 20.22
CA ASP A 58 30.41 3.30 20.95
C ASP A 58 30.32 4.65 20.22
N ALA A 59 29.08 5.10 20.01
CA ALA A 59 28.74 6.51 20.06
C ALA A 59 27.37 6.69 20.72
N SER A 60 27.39 6.68 22.05
CA SER A 60 26.36 7.30 22.89
C SER A 60 26.29 8.80 22.55
N GLY A 61 25.31 9.16 21.72
CA GLY A 61 24.93 10.54 21.42
C GLY A 61 23.77 10.96 22.31
N GLN A 62 24.09 11.35 23.54
CA GLN A 62 23.19 12.01 24.48
C GLN A 62 22.80 13.39 23.92
N MET A 63 21.62 13.53 23.32
CA MET A 63 20.99 14.84 23.09
C MET A 63 20.23 15.27 24.35
N THR A 64 20.93 15.98 25.23
CA THR A 64 20.29 16.94 26.14
C THR A 64 20.18 18.27 25.42
N SER A 65 18.98 18.82 25.29
CA SER A 65 18.68 20.22 25.56
C SER A 65 17.17 20.42 25.49
N ALA A 66 16.61 20.76 26.64
CA ALA A 66 15.33 21.42 26.74
C ALA A 66 15.41 22.75 25.97
N ASP A 67 14.46 22.99 25.07
CA ASP A 67 14.07 24.35 24.74
C ASP A 67 12.59 24.52 25.11
N SER A 68 12.37 25.50 25.98
CA SER A 68 11.08 25.94 26.47
C SER A 68 11.00 27.42 26.13
N GLY A 69 10.57 27.72 24.91
CA GLY A 69 9.89 28.96 24.52
C GLY A 69 8.58 28.50 23.88
N ASP A 70 7.40 28.82 24.41
CA ASP A 70 6.76 30.13 24.37
C ASP A 70 7.00 30.89 23.07
N ASP A 71 6.44 30.36 21.97
CA ASP A 71 6.16 31.11 20.76
C ASP A 71 4.66 31.42 20.67
N THR A 72 4.24 32.39 21.47
CA THR A 72 3.03 33.16 21.19
C THR A 72 3.35 34.22 20.13
N ALA A 73 3.08 33.92 18.85
CA ALA A 73 2.44 34.78 17.85
C ALA A 73 2.90 34.50 16.41
N GLY A 74 1.94 34.24 15.52
CA GLY A 74 2.09 34.55 14.10
C GLY A 74 1.99 33.39 13.11
N SER A 75 1.04 32.46 13.28
CA SER A 75 0.65 31.57 12.18
C SER A 75 -0.10 32.38 11.12
N THR A 76 0.63 32.82 10.10
CA THR A 76 0.05 33.27 8.83
C THR A 76 0.00 32.08 7.89
N THR A 77 -1.22 31.62 7.60
CA THR A 77 -1.62 30.73 6.49
C THR A 77 -1.01 29.33 6.44
N ASP A 78 -1.26 28.53 7.47
CA ASP A 78 -1.49 27.09 7.24
C ASP A 78 -2.98 26.85 7.53
N GLY A 79 -3.69 26.24 6.57
CA GLY A 79 -5.03 25.74 6.84
C GLY A 79 -4.99 24.75 8.01
N PRO A 80 -6.14 24.38 8.60
CA PRO A 80 -6.15 23.34 9.61
C PRO A 80 -5.51 22.08 9.00
N ILE A 81 -4.46 21.60 9.65
CA ILE A 81 -3.85 20.31 9.33
C ILE A 81 -4.89 19.23 9.63
N GLY A 82 -5.07 18.31 8.69
CA GLY A 82 -5.93 17.15 8.87
C GLY A 82 -5.49 16.28 10.04
N GLU A 83 -6.43 15.73 10.79
CA GLU A 83 -6.15 14.77 11.86
C GLU A 83 -6.17 13.35 11.29
N CYS A 84 -5.15 12.56 11.62
CA CYS A 84 -5.07 11.15 11.26
C CYS A 84 -5.47 10.27 12.45
N SER A 85 -6.15 9.17 12.15
CA SER A 85 -6.47 8.12 13.11
C SER A 85 -5.21 7.39 13.60
N SER A 86 -5.32 6.65 14.70
CA SER A 86 -4.36 5.60 15.03
C SER A 86 -4.50 4.44 14.04
N ASN A 87 -3.52 3.52 14.01
CA ASN A 87 -3.64 2.28 13.23
C ASN A 87 -4.99 1.59 13.49
N ILE A 88 -5.75 1.40 12.41
CA ILE A 88 -7.07 0.77 12.41
C ILE A 88 -6.94 -0.76 12.38
N ILE A 89 -5.85 -1.29 11.83
CA ILE A 89 -5.54 -2.72 11.87
C ILE A 89 -5.24 -3.13 13.31
N VAL A 90 -6.00 -4.09 13.83
CA VAL A 90 -5.73 -4.70 15.12
C VAL A 90 -4.73 -5.84 14.94
N ASP A 91 -3.72 -5.88 15.80
CA ASP A 91 -2.67 -6.91 15.79
C ASP A 91 -1.94 -7.00 14.44
N GLY A 92 -1.54 -5.85 13.88
CA GLY A 92 -0.85 -5.78 12.59
C GLY A 92 0.53 -6.44 12.56
N GLY A 93 1.11 -6.76 13.72
CA GLY A 93 2.33 -7.56 13.86
C GLY A 93 2.07 -9.04 14.18
N PHE A 94 0.82 -9.49 14.24
CA PHE A 94 0.45 -10.88 14.52
C PHE A 94 0.87 -11.42 15.90
N GLU A 95 1.17 -10.54 16.86
CA GLU A 95 1.65 -10.89 18.20
C GLU A 95 0.60 -11.59 19.06
N GLY A 96 -0.66 -11.61 18.62
CA GLY A 96 -1.70 -12.47 19.17
C GLY A 96 -1.49 -13.97 18.86
N GLY A 97 -0.62 -14.29 17.91
CA GLY A 97 -0.29 -15.62 17.45
C GLY A 97 -1.44 -16.35 16.74
N THR A 98 -1.30 -17.68 16.66
CA THR A 98 -2.30 -18.57 16.07
C THR A 98 -2.83 -19.60 17.08
N PRO A 99 -4.14 -19.90 17.13
CA PRO A 99 -5.21 -19.29 16.35
C PRO A 99 -5.43 -17.82 16.65
N SER A 100 -5.59 -16.98 15.62
CA SER A 100 -5.73 -15.53 15.82
C SER A 100 -7.13 -15.16 16.32
N ALA A 101 -7.18 -14.18 17.22
CA ALA A 101 -8.44 -13.61 17.71
C ALA A 101 -8.98 -12.48 16.81
N THR A 102 -8.14 -11.93 15.93
CA THR A 102 -8.42 -10.72 15.15
C THR A 102 -8.29 -10.94 13.65
N TRP A 103 -7.43 -11.87 13.23
CA TRP A 103 -7.27 -12.27 11.84
C TRP A 103 -8.06 -13.54 11.54
N THR A 104 -8.77 -13.54 10.41
CA THR A 104 -9.19 -14.80 9.79
C THR A 104 -8.01 -15.35 9.01
N GLU A 105 -7.60 -16.58 9.29
CA GLU A 105 -6.40 -17.20 8.72
C GLU A 105 -6.75 -18.50 7.99
N SER A 106 -6.05 -18.78 6.88
CA SER A 106 -6.18 -20.03 6.14
C SER A 106 -4.89 -20.36 5.41
N SER A 107 -4.54 -21.65 5.36
CA SER A 107 -3.47 -22.20 4.54
C SER A 107 -3.86 -23.61 4.09
N THR A 108 -3.51 -23.98 2.85
CA THR A 108 -3.80 -25.30 2.30
C THR A 108 -2.96 -26.42 2.91
N ASN A 109 -1.69 -26.17 3.23
CA ASN A 109 -0.76 -27.20 3.72
C ASN A 109 -0.35 -27.04 5.19
N PHE A 110 -0.45 -25.83 5.76
CA PHE A 110 0.11 -25.50 7.09
C PHE A 110 -0.92 -25.02 8.11
N ASN A 111 -2.22 -25.14 7.79
CA ASN A 111 -3.36 -24.64 8.58
C ASN A 111 -3.45 -23.11 8.68
N THR A 112 -2.35 -22.41 8.94
CA THR A 112 -2.26 -20.96 9.06
C THR A 112 -0.92 -20.44 8.49
N PRO A 113 -0.89 -19.24 7.88
CA PRO A 113 0.34 -18.52 7.60
C PRO A 113 0.94 -17.79 8.81
N ILE A 114 0.20 -17.61 9.92
CA ILE A 114 0.72 -16.90 11.10
C ILE A 114 1.73 -17.80 11.82
N CYS A 115 2.94 -17.28 12.01
CA CYS A 115 4.11 -18.06 12.36
C CYS A 115 4.99 -17.36 13.41
N ASP A 116 5.66 -18.16 14.24
CA ASP A 116 6.73 -17.74 15.14
C ASP A 116 8.10 -18.29 14.68
N ALA A 117 9.11 -18.23 15.54
CA ALA A 117 10.44 -18.75 15.22
C ALA A 117 10.50 -20.28 14.99
N THR A 118 9.40 -21.03 15.19
CA THR A 118 9.39 -22.49 15.16
C THR A 118 8.80 -23.11 13.90
N CYS A 119 8.11 -22.35 13.04
CA CYS A 119 7.42 -22.98 11.89
C CYS A 119 8.32 -23.26 10.69
N THR A 120 9.48 -22.61 10.58
CA THR A 120 10.41 -22.84 9.47
C THR A 120 11.86 -22.83 9.95
N GLU A 121 12.69 -23.62 9.28
CA GLU A 121 14.15 -23.63 9.46
C GLU A 121 14.87 -22.81 8.37
N ASP A 122 14.11 -22.11 7.50
CA ASP A 122 14.65 -21.32 6.41
C ASP A 122 15.55 -20.18 6.93
N PRO A 123 16.84 -20.13 6.54
CA PRO A 123 17.74 -19.08 6.97
C PRO A 123 17.23 -17.68 6.61
N GLY A 124 17.05 -16.84 7.63
CA GLY A 124 16.55 -15.46 7.44
C GLY A 124 15.04 -15.32 7.56
N ALA A 125 14.30 -16.42 7.71
CA ALA A 125 12.91 -16.37 8.13
C ALA A 125 12.80 -15.92 9.59
N GLY A 126 11.82 -15.07 9.85
CA GLY A 126 11.55 -14.52 11.18
C GLY A 126 10.78 -13.21 11.10
N PRO A 127 10.33 -12.68 12.25
CA PRO A 127 9.58 -11.44 12.29
C PRO A 127 10.48 -10.24 11.97
N TYR A 128 9.87 -9.19 11.42
CA TYR A 128 10.52 -7.88 11.36
C TYR A 128 10.63 -7.27 12.75
N ALA A 129 9.58 -7.38 13.56
CA ALA A 129 9.55 -6.97 14.95
C ALA A 129 8.58 -7.82 15.75
N GLY A 130 8.92 -8.10 17.01
CA GLY A 130 8.14 -8.99 17.86
C GLY A 130 8.56 -10.45 17.73
N ASP A 131 7.65 -11.36 18.07
CA ASP A 131 7.88 -12.80 18.04
C ASP A 131 7.11 -13.49 16.90
N TRP A 132 6.13 -12.82 16.30
CA TRP A 132 5.22 -13.39 15.30
C TRP A 132 5.23 -12.62 13.98
N TYR A 133 4.86 -13.30 12.90
CA TYR A 133 4.80 -12.78 11.54
C TYR A 133 3.89 -13.65 10.68
N ALA A 134 3.59 -13.23 9.44
CA ALA A 134 2.93 -14.09 8.47
C ALA A 134 3.92 -14.61 7.43
N TRP A 135 3.92 -15.92 7.22
CA TRP A 135 4.73 -16.66 6.25
C TRP A 135 3.82 -17.33 5.22
N TYR A 136 4.05 -17.01 3.95
CA TYR A 136 3.38 -17.62 2.82
C TYR A 136 4.43 -18.33 1.96
N GLY A 137 4.47 -19.65 1.99
CA GLY A 137 5.55 -20.40 1.35
C GLY A 137 5.77 -21.77 1.93
N GLY A 138 7.02 -22.25 1.81
CA GLY A 138 7.48 -23.49 2.44
C GLY A 138 7.08 -24.78 1.73
N SER A 139 6.36 -24.70 0.61
CA SER A 139 5.91 -25.87 -0.16
C SER A 139 6.64 -25.95 -1.49
N ASP A 140 7.56 -26.89 -1.61
CA ASP A 140 8.19 -27.28 -2.89
C ASP A 140 7.50 -28.56 -3.39
N GLY A 141 6.97 -28.53 -4.62
CA GLY A 141 6.26 -29.62 -5.28
C GLY A 141 4.76 -29.72 -5.00
N ALA A 142 4.16 -28.78 -4.27
CA ALA A 142 2.71 -28.69 -4.11
C ALA A 142 2.21 -27.24 -4.05
N LEU A 143 1.01 -27.02 -4.58
CA LEU A 143 0.32 -25.73 -4.48
C LEU A 143 0.09 -25.38 -3.00
N GLU A 144 0.52 -24.18 -2.61
CA GLU A 144 0.20 -23.57 -1.32
C GLU A 144 -0.56 -22.25 -1.53
N GLU A 145 -1.81 -22.22 -1.06
CA GLU A 145 -2.63 -21.02 -0.99
C GLU A 145 -2.83 -20.66 0.48
N ALA A 146 -2.43 -19.44 0.85
CA ALA A 146 -2.57 -18.94 2.21
C ALA A 146 -3.05 -17.49 2.24
N ALA A 147 -3.79 -17.14 3.29
CA ALA A 147 -4.36 -15.81 3.47
C ALA A 147 -4.56 -15.44 4.94
N VAL A 148 -4.45 -14.15 5.22
CA VAL A 148 -5.00 -13.50 6.42
C VAL A 148 -5.91 -12.35 6.02
N SER A 149 -7.02 -12.17 6.72
CA SER A 149 -7.93 -11.05 6.48
C SER A 149 -8.55 -10.47 7.75
N GLN A 150 -8.89 -9.18 7.69
CA GLN A 150 -9.56 -8.43 8.76
C GLN A 150 -10.56 -7.44 8.16
N SER A 151 -11.75 -7.35 8.75
CA SER A 151 -12.74 -6.32 8.42
C SER A 151 -12.49 -5.07 9.26
N VAL A 152 -12.42 -3.91 8.62
CA VAL A 152 -12.10 -2.62 9.25
C VAL A 152 -12.97 -1.51 8.67
N THR A 153 -13.32 -0.52 9.49
CA THR A 153 -13.97 0.70 9.02
C THR A 153 -12.90 1.74 8.70
N ILE A 154 -12.87 2.24 7.46
CA ILE A 154 -11.87 3.22 7.03
C ILE A 154 -12.52 4.60 6.98
N ASP A 155 -12.45 5.30 8.12
CA ASP A 155 -12.91 6.68 8.22
C ASP A 155 -11.86 7.67 7.66
N GLY A 156 -12.32 8.81 7.14
CA GLY A 156 -11.44 9.90 6.70
C GLY A 156 -11.80 10.44 5.32
N GLU A 157 -10.88 11.19 4.74
CA GLU A 157 -10.88 11.61 3.34
C GLU A 157 -9.72 10.99 2.57
N THR A 158 -8.62 10.68 3.26
CA THR A 158 -7.48 9.93 2.72
C THR A 158 -7.15 8.76 3.61
N ALA A 159 -6.53 7.72 3.05
CA ALA A 159 -6.06 6.57 3.80
C ALA A 159 -4.76 6.00 3.23
N TYR A 160 -3.90 5.51 4.12
CA TYR A 160 -2.62 4.91 3.76
C TYR A 160 -2.47 3.54 4.40
N LEU A 161 -2.26 2.52 3.56
CA LEU A 161 -1.90 1.17 3.98
C LEU A 161 -0.39 1.01 3.91
N SER A 162 0.24 0.55 4.97
CA SER A 162 1.67 0.27 5.02
C SER A 162 1.96 -1.05 5.72
N PHE A 163 3.07 -1.68 5.34
CA PHE A 163 3.51 -2.95 5.91
C PHE A 163 4.99 -3.21 5.60
N ARG A 164 5.57 -4.20 6.26
CA ARG A 164 6.91 -4.74 5.98
C ARG A 164 6.75 -6.03 5.19
N PHE A 165 7.42 -6.09 4.04
CA PHE A 165 7.33 -7.23 3.15
C PHE A 165 8.71 -7.73 2.73
N SER A 166 8.88 -9.05 2.62
CA SER A 166 10.11 -9.68 2.14
C SER A 166 9.82 -10.91 1.27
N ILE A 167 10.71 -11.13 0.30
CA ILE A 167 10.89 -12.34 -0.49
C ILE A 167 12.29 -12.87 -0.14
N ASN A 168 12.39 -13.77 0.83
CA ASN A 168 13.70 -14.30 1.27
C ASN A 168 14.20 -15.37 0.29
N ASP A 169 13.28 -16.24 -0.14
CA ASP A 169 13.56 -17.26 -1.14
C ASP A 169 12.59 -17.11 -2.31
N SER A 170 13.11 -17.36 -3.51
CA SER A 170 12.43 -17.16 -4.77
C SER A 170 12.65 -18.37 -5.66
N GLY A 171 11.56 -19.03 -6.06
CA GLY A 171 11.57 -20.11 -7.04
C GLY A 171 12.03 -19.64 -8.43
N GLY A 172 11.96 -18.34 -8.70
CA GLY A 172 12.41 -17.71 -9.94
C GLY A 172 11.54 -18.04 -11.16
N THR A 173 10.29 -18.44 -10.94
CA THR A 173 9.36 -18.87 -12.00
C THR A 173 8.46 -17.76 -12.52
N GLY A 174 8.17 -16.76 -11.69
CA GLY A 174 7.16 -15.73 -11.95
C GLY A 174 5.72 -16.20 -11.73
N GLY A 175 5.53 -17.45 -11.30
CA GLY A 175 4.23 -18.07 -11.06
C GLY A 175 3.72 -17.89 -9.65
N ASP A 176 4.61 -17.61 -8.70
CA ASP A 176 4.28 -17.46 -7.29
C ASP A 176 3.95 -16.00 -7.01
N VAL A 177 2.78 -15.74 -6.42
CA VAL A 177 2.22 -14.39 -6.32
C VAL A 177 1.80 -14.10 -4.89
N PHE A 178 2.18 -12.92 -4.40
CA PHE A 178 1.61 -12.30 -3.20
C PHE A 178 0.74 -11.11 -3.60
N VAL A 179 -0.39 -10.95 -2.92
CA VAL A 179 -1.38 -9.91 -3.19
C VAL A 179 -1.88 -9.29 -1.89
N ALA A 180 -1.92 -7.96 -1.83
CA ALA A 180 -2.72 -7.22 -0.85
C ALA A 180 -3.96 -6.65 -1.55
N GLN A 181 -5.12 -6.84 -0.93
CA GLN A 181 -6.43 -6.46 -1.46
C GLN A 181 -7.23 -5.71 -0.39
N ILE A 182 -8.04 -4.76 -0.84
CA ILE A 182 -9.15 -4.19 -0.07
C ILE A 182 -10.42 -4.52 -0.84
N ASP A 183 -11.30 -5.27 -0.19
CA ASP A 183 -12.42 -5.98 -0.81
C ASP A 183 -11.92 -6.84 -1.98
N ASP A 184 -12.47 -6.64 -3.18
CA ASP A 184 -12.08 -7.34 -4.41
C ASP A 184 -11.04 -6.55 -5.25
N THR A 185 -10.43 -5.49 -4.68
CA THR A 185 -9.50 -4.63 -5.40
C THR A 185 -8.06 -4.88 -4.97
N VAL A 186 -7.22 -5.30 -5.91
CA VAL A 186 -5.77 -5.42 -5.73
C VAL A 186 -5.14 -4.03 -5.60
N VAL A 187 -4.54 -3.78 -4.43
CA VAL A 187 -3.79 -2.55 -4.13
C VAL A 187 -2.28 -2.76 -4.17
N PHE A 188 -1.82 -4.02 -4.04
CA PHE A 188 -0.42 -4.40 -4.22
C PHE A 188 -0.33 -5.85 -4.72
N MET A 189 0.63 -6.09 -5.61
CA MET A 189 0.91 -7.42 -6.14
C MET A 189 2.40 -7.50 -6.46
N VAL A 190 3.00 -8.61 -6.09
CA VAL A 190 4.37 -8.99 -6.45
C VAL A 190 4.42 -10.47 -6.77
N THR A 191 5.43 -10.81 -7.55
CA THR A 191 5.81 -12.17 -7.90
C THR A 191 7.14 -12.51 -7.25
N ASP A 192 7.49 -13.80 -7.21
CA ASP A 192 8.82 -14.26 -6.83
C ASP A 192 9.96 -13.68 -7.71
N LEU A 193 9.66 -13.12 -8.89
CA LEU A 193 10.65 -12.44 -9.75
C LEU A 193 10.92 -10.99 -9.36
N ASP A 194 10.12 -10.39 -8.48
CA ASP A 194 10.29 -8.99 -8.10
C ASP A 194 11.50 -8.81 -7.17
N THR A 195 12.45 -7.97 -7.58
CA THR A 195 13.67 -7.66 -6.81
C THR A 195 13.48 -6.50 -5.84
N GLY A 196 14.33 -6.39 -4.80
CA GLY A 196 14.27 -5.30 -3.82
C GLY A 196 13.50 -5.64 -2.54
N PHE A 197 13.13 -6.90 -2.38
CA PHE A 197 12.46 -7.47 -1.21
C PHE A 197 13.28 -8.56 -0.52
N GLU A 198 14.58 -8.68 -0.81
CA GLU A 198 15.49 -9.70 -0.26
C GLU A 198 15.62 -9.62 1.28
N GLY A 199 15.12 -8.54 1.89
CA GLY A 199 14.79 -8.45 3.29
C GLY A 199 13.54 -7.58 3.46
N TYR A 200 13.10 -7.38 4.70
CA TYR A 200 11.92 -6.57 4.99
C TYR A 200 12.04 -5.13 4.48
N THR A 201 11.35 -4.87 3.38
CA THR A 201 11.24 -3.57 2.73
C THR A 201 9.89 -2.93 3.10
N PRO A 202 9.84 -1.63 3.45
CA PRO A 202 8.59 -0.96 3.71
C PRO A 202 7.80 -0.77 2.41
N VAL A 203 6.52 -1.13 2.45
CA VAL A 203 5.53 -0.82 1.42
C VAL A 203 4.57 0.22 1.99
N SER A 204 4.22 1.23 1.20
CA SER A 204 3.24 2.26 1.55
C SER A 204 2.41 2.60 0.33
N LEU A 205 1.09 2.48 0.48
CA LEU A 205 0.10 2.57 -0.58
C LEU A 205 -0.93 3.63 -0.19
N ASP A 206 -1.27 4.50 -1.14
CA ASP A 206 -2.44 5.36 -1.05
C ASP A 206 -3.68 4.51 -1.37
N VAL A 207 -4.58 4.40 -0.40
CA VAL A 207 -5.84 3.65 -0.48
C VAL A 207 -7.03 4.55 -0.16
N SER A 208 -6.90 5.85 -0.44
CA SER A 208 -7.93 6.87 -0.16
C SER A 208 -9.27 6.58 -0.86
N ASP A 209 -9.27 5.79 -1.94
CA ASP A 209 -10.51 5.35 -2.60
C ASP A 209 -11.43 4.51 -1.69
N PHE A 210 -10.91 3.98 -0.59
CA PHE A 210 -11.64 3.21 0.42
C PHE A 210 -11.91 4.01 1.70
N ALA A 211 -11.51 5.29 1.77
CA ALA A 211 -11.75 6.13 2.95
C ALA A 211 -13.16 6.75 2.90
N ASP A 212 -14.19 5.90 2.96
CA ASP A 212 -15.59 6.30 2.80
C ASP A 212 -16.44 6.10 4.07
N GLY A 213 -15.81 5.68 5.17
CA GLY A 213 -16.47 5.39 6.45
C GLY A 213 -17.28 4.09 6.45
N MET A 214 -17.16 3.24 5.43
CA MET A 214 -17.74 1.90 5.40
C MET A 214 -16.76 0.83 5.89
N GLU A 215 -17.31 -0.35 6.17
CA GLU A 215 -16.52 -1.54 6.47
C GLU A 215 -15.94 -2.11 5.17
N HIS A 216 -14.64 -2.34 5.18
CA HIS A 216 -13.88 -2.96 4.10
C HIS A 216 -13.13 -4.18 4.64
N THR A 217 -12.88 -5.15 3.76
CA THR A 217 -12.06 -6.32 4.10
C THR A 217 -10.66 -6.16 3.55
N VAL A 218 -9.68 -6.01 4.43
CA VAL A 218 -8.27 -6.01 4.05
C VAL A 218 -7.78 -7.45 4.06
N THR A 219 -7.23 -7.90 2.93
CA THR A 219 -6.75 -9.28 2.75
C THR A 219 -5.32 -9.28 2.23
N PHE A 220 -4.48 -10.11 2.82
CA PHE A 220 -3.17 -10.46 2.30
C PHE A 220 -3.16 -11.95 1.99
N SER A 221 -2.79 -12.31 0.77
CA SER A 221 -2.84 -13.68 0.30
C SER A 221 -1.69 -14.00 -0.62
N ALA A 222 -1.28 -15.27 -0.67
CA ALA A 222 -0.36 -15.75 -1.67
C ALA A 222 -0.81 -17.08 -2.28
N ALA A 223 -0.37 -17.32 -3.50
CA ALA A 223 -0.44 -18.59 -4.18
C ALA A 223 0.96 -18.97 -4.65
N ILE A 224 1.47 -20.09 -4.12
CA ILE A 224 2.77 -20.66 -4.46
C ILE A 224 2.52 -21.93 -5.25
N THR A 225 2.92 -21.94 -6.51
CA THR A 225 2.64 -23.01 -7.48
C THR A 225 3.31 -24.34 -7.15
N GLY A 226 4.42 -24.28 -6.40
CA GLY A 226 5.22 -25.45 -6.02
C GLY A 226 6.28 -25.82 -7.05
N ASP A 227 6.52 -24.98 -8.06
CA ASP A 227 7.65 -25.13 -8.99
C ASP A 227 8.88 -24.38 -8.45
N GLY A 228 9.48 -24.90 -7.38
CA GLY A 228 10.56 -24.24 -6.64
C GLY A 228 10.09 -23.69 -5.29
N LEU A 229 11.07 -23.33 -4.44
CA LEU A 229 10.80 -22.82 -3.11
C LEU A 229 10.71 -21.30 -3.13
N THR A 230 9.54 -20.78 -2.76
CA THR A 230 9.30 -19.35 -2.59
C THR A 230 8.78 -19.09 -1.18
N ASN A 231 9.30 -18.04 -0.55
CA ASN A 231 8.87 -17.61 0.78
C ASN A 231 8.60 -16.11 0.80
N PHE A 232 7.33 -15.75 0.98
CA PHE A 232 6.88 -14.38 1.24
C PHE A 232 6.64 -14.17 2.73
N PHE A 233 7.10 -13.04 3.25
CA PHE A 233 6.95 -12.66 4.66
C PHE A 233 6.29 -11.30 4.78
N LEU A 234 5.38 -11.19 5.75
CA LEU A 234 4.60 -9.99 6.03
C LEU A 234 4.59 -9.72 7.54
N ASP A 235 4.78 -8.45 7.92
CA ASP A 235 4.74 -7.99 9.31
C ASP A 235 4.43 -6.47 9.36
N GLN A 236 4.10 -5.94 10.54
CA GLN A 236 3.89 -4.53 10.86
C GLN A 236 2.89 -3.83 9.94
N ILE A 237 1.70 -4.42 9.81
CA ILE A 237 0.62 -3.85 9.01
C ILE A 237 -0.01 -2.67 9.75
N GLU A 238 -0.09 -1.54 9.05
CA GLU A 238 -0.73 -0.32 9.53
C GLU A 238 -1.64 0.28 8.47
N LEU A 239 -2.87 0.63 8.87
CA LEU A 239 -3.82 1.38 8.06
C LEU A 239 -4.28 2.60 8.84
N VAL A 240 -4.05 3.78 8.27
CA VAL A 240 -4.41 5.06 8.89
C VAL A 240 -5.26 5.87 7.93
N GLY A 241 -6.43 6.30 8.39
CA GLY A 241 -7.28 7.27 7.71
C GLY A 241 -7.10 8.69 8.27
N CYS A 242 -7.15 9.71 7.41
CA CYS A 242 -6.98 11.12 7.78
C CYS A 242 -8.13 11.98 7.23
N THR A 243 -8.63 12.93 8.02
CA THR A 243 -9.63 13.92 7.57
C THR A 243 -8.93 15.15 6.98
N ALA A 244 -9.55 15.89 6.07
CA ALA A 244 -9.06 17.25 5.81
C ALA A 244 -9.34 18.10 7.04
N GLY A 245 -8.40 18.98 7.40
CA GLY A 245 -8.69 19.96 8.41
C GLY A 245 -9.87 20.79 7.94
N SER A 246 -10.95 20.77 8.71
CA SER A 246 -12.12 21.59 8.40
C SER A 246 -11.69 23.04 8.49
N ASP A 247 -11.60 23.74 7.35
CA ASP A 247 -11.47 25.19 7.31
C ASP A 247 -12.61 25.76 8.14
N SER A 248 -12.33 26.07 9.40
CA SER A 248 -13.24 26.80 10.28
C SER A 248 -13.24 28.26 9.83
N SER A 249 -13.57 28.50 8.57
CA SER A 249 -13.93 29.78 8.01
C SER A 249 -15.27 30.15 8.64
N GLY A 250 -15.17 30.73 9.85
CA GLY A 250 -16.29 31.19 10.63
C GLY A 250 -17.19 32.07 9.77
N SER A 251 -18.37 31.56 9.45
CA SER A 251 -19.55 32.34 9.08
C SER A 251 -20.07 33.09 10.32
N GLY A 252 -19.18 33.85 10.95
CA GLY A 252 -19.43 34.74 12.08
C GLY A 252 -19.31 36.19 11.66
N LEU A 253 -19.95 36.58 10.56
CA LEU A 253 -20.36 37.97 10.39
C LEU A 253 -21.75 38.10 11.01
N ASP A 254 -21.70 38.57 12.24
CA ASP A 254 -22.81 39.03 13.04
C ASP A 254 -23.67 40.05 12.27
N SER A 255 -24.86 39.62 11.87
CA SER A 255 -25.96 40.56 11.69
C SER A 255 -26.42 41.05 13.07
N SER A 256 -25.72 42.02 13.65
CA SER A 256 -26.26 42.83 14.74
C SER A 256 -26.81 44.14 14.18
N GLY A 257 -28.14 44.18 14.03
CA GLY A 257 -28.87 45.40 13.76
C GLY A 257 -28.78 46.36 14.94
N GLY A 258 -28.38 47.60 14.66
CA GLY A 258 -28.56 48.76 15.53
C GLY A 258 -29.48 49.76 14.85
N SER A 259 -30.75 49.78 15.28
CA SER A 259 -31.76 50.75 14.87
C SER A 259 -31.63 52.03 15.70
N SER A 260 -31.47 53.18 15.03
CA SER A 260 -31.85 54.50 15.57
C SER A 260 -32.12 55.43 14.40
N GLY A 261 -33.38 55.88 14.29
CA GLY A 261 -33.90 56.59 13.13
C GLY A 261 -33.42 58.04 13.00
N ASP A 262 -33.56 58.55 11.78
CA ASP A 262 -33.74 59.97 11.54
C ASP A 262 -34.64 60.18 10.30
N SER A 263 -35.52 61.17 10.42
CA SER A 263 -36.58 61.49 9.47
C SER A 263 -36.06 62.46 8.40
N GLY A 264 -36.18 62.10 7.12
CA GLY A 264 -35.76 62.96 6.02
C GLY A 264 -36.63 62.77 4.77
N SER A 265 -37.72 63.54 4.72
CA SER A 265 -38.61 63.75 3.58
C SER A 265 -37.87 64.23 2.33
N GLY A 266 -38.15 63.66 1.15
CA GLY A 266 -37.70 64.22 -0.12
C GLY A 266 -38.02 63.36 -1.36
N THR A 267 -39.16 63.67 -1.98
CA THR A 267 -39.63 63.32 -3.33
C THR A 267 -38.54 63.26 -4.42
N THR A 268 -38.67 62.35 -5.40
CA THR A 268 -39.03 62.68 -6.81
C THR A 268 -39.16 61.44 -7.69
N ASP A 269 -40.14 61.53 -8.59
CA ASP A 269 -40.51 60.65 -9.69
C ASP A 269 -39.38 60.26 -10.67
N GLY A 270 -39.60 59.20 -11.45
CA GLY A 270 -38.82 58.96 -12.66
C GLY A 270 -39.00 57.60 -13.30
N SER A 271 -40.08 57.45 -14.07
CA SER A 271 -40.33 56.35 -15.01
C SER A 271 -39.17 56.09 -15.98
N SER A 272 -38.99 54.82 -16.40
CA SER A 272 -39.05 54.35 -17.81
C SER A 272 -38.01 53.28 -18.20
N SER A 273 -38.56 52.19 -18.74
CA SER A 273 -38.08 51.26 -19.78
C SER A 273 -36.75 51.53 -20.51
N SER A 274 -35.96 50.47 -20.78
CA SER A 274 -35.72 49.98 -22.16
C SER A 274 -34.76 48.78 -22.24
N ASP A 275 -35.01 47.97 -23.28
CA ASP A 275 -34.32 46.79 -23.79
C ASP A 275 -32.85 46.96 -24.25
N GLY A 276 -32.20 45.82 -24.48
CA GLY A 276 -31.04 45.63 -25.38
C GLY A 276 -29.76 45.27 -24.63
N GLY A 277 -28.95 44.27 -24.98
CA GLY A 277 -28.83 43.45 -26.18
C GLY A 277 -27.36 43.03 -26.31
N SER A 278 -27.13 41.83 -26.85
CA SER A 278 -25.98 41.48 -27.74
C SER A 278 -24.56 41.27 -27.17
N SER A 279 -24.16 40.00 -27.15
CA SER A 279 -22.99 39.38 -27.83
C SER A 279 -21.60 40.06 -27.89
N SER A 280 -20.56 39.28 -27.54
CA SER A 280 -19.24 39.17 -28.21
C SER A 280 -18.45 38.02 -27.54
N SER A 281 -18.02 36.93 -28.17
CA SER A 281 -17.05 36.69 -29.26
C SER A 281 -15.59 36.99 -28.91
N GLY A 282 -14.74 35.93 -28.88
CA GLY A 282 -13.31 36.03 -29.21
C GLY A 282 -12.36 35.32 -28.26
N GLY A 283 -11.56 34.38 -28.77
CA GLY A 283 -10.39 33.86 -28.07
C GLY A 283 -9.81 32.53 -28.58
N SER A 284 -9.30 32.51 -29.82
CA SER A 284 -8.49 31.40 -30.37
C SER A 284 -7.00 31.60 -30.07
N SER A 285 -6.29 30.52 -29.70
CA SER A 285 -4.91 30.18 -30.10
C SER A 285 -4.63 28.77 -29.55
N GLY A 286 -4.09 27.77 -30.25
CA GLY A 286 -3.14 27.77 -31.37
C GLY A 286 -1.83 27.21 -30.85
N GLY A 287 -1.59 25.90 -31.01
CA GLY A 287 -0.39 25.23 -30.49
C GLY A 287 -0.12 23.89 -31.16
N SER A 288 0.37 23.94 -32.41
CA SER A 288 0.91 22.79 -33.13
C SER A 288 2.39 22.64 -32.79
N GLY A 289 2.78 21.46 -32.29
CA GLY A 289 4.18 21.10 -32.04
C GLY A 289 4.50 19.75 -32.67
N SER A 290 4.96 19.78 -33.92
CA SER A 290 5.54 18.65 -34.64
C SER A 290 7.06 18.68 -34.50
N GLY A 291 7.66 17.60 -34.00
CA GLY A 291 9.11 17.39 -33.96
C GLY A 291 9.48 16.00 -34.42
N SER A 292 10.08 15.93 -35.62
CA SER A 292 10.70 14.72 -36.20
C SER A 292 12.20 14.97 -36.38
N SER A 293 13.04 14.05 -35.89
CA SER A 293 14.41 13.79 -36.36
C SER A 293 14.83 12.44 -35.78
N SER A 294 14.85 11.33 -36.51
CA SER A 294 15.85 10.90 -37.52
C SER A 294 17.29 11.13 -37.07
N GLY A 295 17.97 10.04 -36.70
CA GLY A 295 19.39 9.98 -36.38
C GLY A 295 19.86 8.53 -36.35
N THR A 296 20.13 7.98 -37.53
CA THR A 296 20.95 6.77 -37.72
C THR A 296 22.42 7.09 -37.46
N MET A 297 23.08 6.25 -36.67
CA MET A 297 24.33 5.55 -37.03
C MET A 297 24.36 4.20 -36.31
#